data_AF-A0A149PSG0-F1
#
_entry.id   AF-A0A149PSG0-F1
#
_cell.length_a   1.000
_cell.length_b   1.000
_cell.length_c   1.000
_cell.angle_alpha   90.00
_cell.angle_beta   90.00
_cell.angle_gamma   90.00
#
_symmetry.space_group_name_H-M   'P 1'
#
loop_
_entity.id
_entity.type
_entity.pdbx_description
1 polymer ?
#
loop_
_entity_poly.entity_id
_entity_poly.type
_entity_poly.pdbx_seq_one_letter_code
_entity_poly.pdbx_strand_id
1 'polypeptide(L)' 'MVMWSEDKQALVSYTLAAEKVHAVTQRLFPLELPIADYNNTLDDEFAKRFGAATLNLLALSNPDMKPFVKTTPAED' A
#
# COMPACT_ATOMS: atom_id res chain seq x y z
N MET A 1 3.63 -2.65 8.19
CA MET A 1 2.18 -2.45 8.02
C MET A 1 1.91 -0.94 7.97
N VAL A 2 1.12 -0.48 7.00
CA VAL A 2 0.68 0.92 6.91
C VAL A 2 -0.83 0.95 7.09
N MET A 3 -1.35 1.90 7.87
CA MET A 3 -2.79 2.05 8.15
C MET A 3 -3.20 3.53 8.14
N TRP A 4 -4.50 3.80 7.98
CA TRP A 4 -5.10 5.10 8.20
C TRP A 4 -5.50 5.27 9.68
N SER A 5 -5.22 6.44 10.26
CA SER A 5 -5.73 6.86 11.57
C SER A 5 -6.71 8.02 11.35
N GLU A 6 -7.99 7.78 11.62
CA GLU A 6 -9.04 8.80 11.50
C GLU A 6 -8.80 9.95 12.49
N ASP A 7 -8.56 9.63 13.76
CA ASP A 7 -8.31 10.63 14.82
C ASP A 7 -7.16 11.60 14.49
N LYS A 8 -6.10 11.09 13.86
CA LYS A 8 -4.90 11.87 13.52
C LYS A 8 -4.90 12.38 12.10
N GLN A 9 -5.87 11.95 11.29
CA GLN A 9 -5.88 12.11 9.83
C GLN A 9 -4.51 11.80 9.21
N ALA A 10 -3.92 10.66 9.57
CA ALA A 10 -2.54 10.34 9.23
C ALA A 10 -2.35 8.88 8.80
N LEU A 11 -1.37 8.66 7.92
CA LEU A 11 -0.81 7.35 7.69
C LEU A 11 0.12 6.97 8.85
N VAL A 12 -0.09 5.80 9.41
CA VAL A 12 0.74 5.25 10.49
C VAL A 12 1.42 3.98 9.99
N SER A 13 2.74 3.92 10.12
CA SER A 13 3.52 2.74 9.76
C SER A 13 4.12 2.06 10.99
N TYR A 14 4.10 0.74 10.97
CA TYR A 14 4.75 -0.10 11.98
C TYR A 14 5.66 -1.13 11.30
N THR A 15 6.86 -1.29 11.85
CA THR A 15 7.76 -2.39 11.51
C THR A 15 7.36 -3.62 12.32
N LEU A 16 7.22 -4.76 11.64
CA LEU A 16 6.82 -6.03 12.23
C LEU A 16 7.75 -7.14 11.72
N ALA A 17 7.99 -8.15 12.53
CA ALA A 17 8.73 -9.34 12.11
C ALA A 17 7.89 -10.13 11.08
N ALA A 18 8.50 -10.49 9.94
CA ALA A 18 7.80 -11.14 8.83
C ALA A 18 7.14 -12.47 9.23
N GLU A 19 7.80 -13.27 10.08
CA GLU A 19 7.27 -14.53 10.60
C GLU A 19 5.93 -14.36 11.33
N LYS A 20 5.77 -13.27 12.09
CA LYS A 20 4.53 -12.97 12.82
C LYS A 20 3.42 -12.54 11.89
N VAL A 21 3.75 -11.80 10.83
CA VAL A 21 2.80 -11.39 9.79
C VAL A 21 2.35 -12.61 9.00
N HIS A 22 3.28 -13.43 8.51
CA HIS A 22 2.96 -14.62 7.74
C HIS A 22 2.04 -15.57 8.49
N ALA A 23 2.26 -15.82 9.78
CA ALA A 23 1.40 -16.69 10.58
C ALA A 23 -0.09 -16.26 10.55
N VAL A 24 -0.38 -14.96 10.47
CA VAL A 24 -1.75 -14.44 10.48
C VAL A 24 -2.32 -14.18 9.09
N THR A 25 -1.48 -13.98 8.07
CA THR A 25 -1.92 -13.63 6.71
C THR A 25 -2.04 -14.81 5.75
N GLN A 26 -1.78 -16.05 6.19
CA GLN A 26 -1.72 -17.26 5.34
C GLN A 26 -2.95 -17.51 4.45
N ARG A 27 -4.11 -16.96 4.85
CA ARG A 27 -5.39 -17.15 4.16
C ARG A 27 -5.91 -15.87 3.48
N LEU A 28 -5.11 -14.80 3.50
CA LEU A 28 -5.47 -13.53 2.88
C LEU A 28 -4.94 -13.47 1.45
N PHE A 29 -5.52 -12.59 0.64
CA PHE A 29 -5.05 -12.32 -0.72
C PHE A 29 -3.93 -11.28 -0.67
N PRO A 30 -2.66 -11.64 -0.94
CA PRO A 30 -1.57 -10.67 -0.97
C PRO A 30 -1.67 -9.81 -2.23
N LEU A 31 -1.32 -8.52 -2.10
CA LEU A 31 -0.87 -7.76 -3.26
C LEU A 31 0.60 -8.10 -3.48
N GLU A 32 0.90 -8.77 -4.57
CA GLU A 32 2.27 -9.07 -4.99
C GLU A 32 2.67 -8.14 -6.12
N LEU A 33 3.88 -7.57 -6.02
CA LEU A 33 4.48 -6.70 -7.05
C LEU A 33 5.88 -7.24 -7.36
N PRO A 34 6.01 -8.25 -8.24
CA PRO A 34 7.28 -8.84 -8.60
C PRO A 34 8.23 -7.79 -9.19
N ILE A 35 9.47 -7.72 -8.69
CA ILE A 35 10.46 -6.75 -9.21
C ILE A 35 10.79 -6.96 -10.69
N ALA A 36 10.55 -8.17 -11.21
CA ALA A 36 10.74 -8.52 -12.61
C ALA A 36 9.83 -7.67 -13.53
N ASP A 37 8.66 -7.25 -13.03
CA ASP A 37 7.71 -6.42 -13.78
C ASP A 37 8.13 -4.94 -13.83
N TYR A 38 9.19 -4.58 -13.08
CA TYR A 38 9.71 -3.22 -12.94
C TYR A 38 11.19 -3.13 -13.30
N ASN A 39 11.63 -3.87 -14.32
CA ASN A 39 13.03 -3.89 -14.78
C ASN A 39 14.04 -4.22 -13.66
N ASN A 40 13.63 -5.02 -12.68
CA ASN A 40 14.42 -5.35 -11.49
C ASN A 40 14.96 -4.12 -10.73
N THR A 41 14.28 -2.98 -10.84
CA THR A 41 14.66 -1.71 -10.20
C THR A 41 13.46 -1.11 -9.49
N LEU A 42 13.68 -0.56 -8.31
CA LEU A 42 12.68 0.20 -7.55
C LEU A 42 13.04 1.68 -7.64
N ASP A 43 12.77 2.27 -8.81
CA ASP A 43 13.05 3.68 -9.11
C ASP A 43 11.87 4.60 -8.75
N ASP A 44 11.97 5.87 -9.15
CA ASP A 44 10.94 6.88 -8.87
C ASP A 44 9.59 6.55 -9.53
N GLU A 45 9.59 5.91 -10.70
CA GLU A 45 8.35 5.49 -11.37
C GLU A 45 7.71 4.31 -10.64
N PHE A 46 8.50 3.34 -10.18
CA PHE A 46 8.01 2.32 -9.27
C PHE A 46 7.41 2.95 -8.00
N ALA A 47 8.15 3.85 -7.34
CA ALA A 47 7.71 4.46 -6.09
C ALA A 47 6.39 5.23 -6.26
N LYS A 48 6.23 5.94 -7.38
CA LYS A 48 5.00 6.66 -7.74
C LYS A 48 3.82 5.71 -7.92
N ARG A 49 3.99 4.63 -8.69
CA ARG A 49 2.93 3.62 -8.93
C ARG A 49 2.57 2.87 -7.65
N PHE A 50 3.58 2.43 -6.89
CA PHE A 50 3.41 1.74 -5.62
C PHE A 50 2.68 2.60 -4.59
N GLY A 51 3.08 3.86 -4.45
CA GLY A 51 2.43 4.82 -3.56
C GLY A 51 0.96 5.02 -3.92
N ALA A 52 0.65 5.25 -5.20
CA ALA A 52 -0.72 5.41 -5.66
C ALA A 52 -1.58 4.16 -5.41
N ALA A 53 -1.08 2.98 -5.77
CA ALA A 53 -1.78 1.71 -5.53
C ALA A 53 -2.04 1.47 -4.04
N THR A 54 -1.06 1.72 -3.18
CA THR A 54 -1.19 1.55 -1.72
C THR A 54 -2.24 2.51 -1.14
N LEU A 55 -2.24 3.78 -1.55
CA LEU A 55 -3.22 4.76 -1.11
C LEU A 55 -4.65 4.38 -1.55
N ASN A 56 -4.80 3.89 -2.78
CA ASN A 56 -6.08 3.41 -3.29
C ASN A 56 -6.60 2.20 -2.50
N LEU A 57 -5.74 1.22 -2.23
CA LEU A 57 -6.09 0.05 -1.40
C LEU A 57 -6.51 0.45 0.02
N LEU A 58 -5.76 1.37 0.64
CA LEU A 58 -6.12 1.89 1.95
C LEU A 58 -7.48 2.58 1.93
N ALA A 59 -7.78 3.36 0.90
CA ALA A 59 -9.07 4.05 0.73
C ALA A 59 -10.26 3.12 0.45
N LEU A 60 -10.02 1.90 -0.06
CA LEU A 60 -11.07 0.88 -0.17
C LEU A 60 -11.51 0.39 1.22
N SER A 61 -10.56 0.19 2.12
CA SER A 61 -10.81 -0.23 3.51
C SER A 61 -11.16 0.93 4.47
N ASN A 62 -10.78 2.16 4.12
CA ASN A 62 -11.01 3.38 4.93
C ASN A 62 -11.62 4.48 4.04
N PRO A 63 -12.95 4.46 3.79
CA PRO A 63 -13.59 5.39 2.86
C PRO A 63 -13.38 6.87 3.19
N ASP A 64 -13.25 7.21 4.47
CA ASP A 64 -13.02 8.59 4.94
C ASP A 64 -11.68 9.16 4.49
N MET A 65 -10.76 8.30 4.05
CA MET A 65 -9.50 8.71 3.46
C MET A 65 -9.68 9.28 2.04
N LYS A 66 -10.74 8.89 1.30
CA LYS A 66 -10.93 9.23 -0.11
C LYS A 66 -10.78 10.72 -0.45
N PRO A 67 -11.33 11.69 0.34
CA PRO A 67 -11.15 13.11 0.05
C PRO A 67 -9.70 13.60 0.10
N PHE A 68 -8.82 12.85 0.77
CA PHE A 68 -7.40 13.17 0.90
C PHE A 68 -6.52 12.47 -0.14
N VAL A 69 -7.06 11.50 -0.89
CA VAL A 69 -6.33 10.79 -1.96
C VAL A 69 -6.45 11.58 -3.27
N LYS A 70 -5.33 12.15 -3.72
CA LYS A 70 -5.23 12.95 -4.95
C LYS A 70 -4.27 12.36 -5.98
N THR A 71 -4.07 11.05 -5.93
CA THR A 71 -3.12 10.36 -6.80
C THR A 71 -3.67 10.24 -8.21
N THR A 72 -2.84 10.46 -9.21
CA THR A 72 -3.16 10.12 -10.59
C THR A 72 -3.32 8.60 -10.68
N PRO A 73 -4.37 8.08 -11.33
CA PRO A 73 -4.47 6.65 -11.63
C PRO A 73 -3.21 6.19 -12.36
N ALA A 74 -2.70 5.00 -12.05
CA ALA A 74 -1.73 4.36 -12.92
C ALA A 74 -2.45 4.10 -14.25
N GLU A 75 -1.89 4.58 -15.37
CA GLU A 75 -2.38 4.19 -16.69
C GLU A 75 -2.14 2.67 -16.84
N ASP A 76 -3.17 1.96 -17.31
CA ASP A 76 -3.17 0.51 -17.56
C ASP A 76 -2.10 0.10 -18.60
#